data_AF-A0A538IPY7-F1
#
_entry.id   AF-A0A538IPY7-F1
#
_cell.length_a   1.000
_cell.length_b   1.000
_cell.length_c   1.000
_cell.angle_alpha   90.00
_cell.angle_beta   90.00
_cell.angle_gamma   90.00
#
_symmetry.space_group_name_H-M   'P 1'
#
loop_
_entity.id
_entity.type
_entity.pdbx_description
1 polymer ?
#
loop_
_entity_poly.entity_id
_entity_poly.type
_entity_poly.pdbx_seq_one_letter_code
_entity_poly.pdbx_strand_id
1 'polypeptide(L)'
;MRGSSALAYECDIAVLLNDKFNCVSKVHLAYDPVRAETFRNYAIFSVEKNRGGPGLVDLEFKKDFLYYRFNPIGGIVEERLIDERVYTE
;
A
#
# COMPACT_ATOMS: atom_id res chain seq x y z
N MET A 1 -7.93 -16.06 9.35
CA MET A 1 -7.12 -17.05 10.08
C MET A 1 -7.49 -17.01 11.56
N ARG A 2 -7.79 -18.15 12.20
CA ARG A 2 -7.93 -18.16 13.67
C ARG A 2 -6.52 -17.95 14.27
N GLY A 3 -6.36 -16.91 15.08
CA GLY A 3 -5.06 -16.44 15.61
C GLY A 3 -4.60 -15.07 15.09
N SER A 4 -5.15 -14.57 13.98
CA SER A 4 -4.75 -13.26 13.43
C SER A 4 -5.28 -12.07 14.23
N SER A 5 -6.39 -12.25 14.96
CA SER A 5 -6.97 -11.19 15.79
C SER A 5 -6.12 -10.86 17.01
N ALA A 6 -5.55 -11.86 17.68
CA ALA A 6 -4.65 -11.66 18.80
C ALA A 6 -3.37 -10.94 18.36
N LEU A 7 -2.82 -11.33 17.21
CA LEU A 7 -1.64 -10.69 16.63
C LEU A 7 -1.90 -9.21 16.26
N ALA A 8 -3.05 -8.93 15.63
CA ALA A 8 -3.45 -7.56 15.30
C ALA A 8 -3.70 -6.71 16.57
N TYR A 9 -4.16 -7.32 17.66
CA TYR A 9 -4.33 -6.63 18.94
C TYR A 9 -2.99 -6.32 19.61
N GLU A 10 -2.05 -7.25 19.61
CA GLU A 10 -0.81 -7.13 20.36
C GLU A 10 0.26 -6.29 19.66
N CYS A 11 0.27 -6.25 18.32
CA CYS A 11 1.32 -5.53 17.58
C CYS A 11 1.32 -4.02 17.87
N ASP A 12 2.49 -3.40 17.97
CA ASP A 12 2.58 -1.94 18.07
C ASP A 12 2.34 -1.27 16.72
N ILE A 13 2.78 -1.91 15.63
CA ILE A 13 2.65 -1.43 14.27
C ILE A 13 2.08 -2.54 13.38
N ALA A 14 1.10 -2.19 12.53
CA ALA A 14 0.59 -3.04 11.47
C ALA A 14 0.66 -2.28 10.14
N VAL A 15 1.25 -2.92 9.13
CA VAL A 15 1.37 -2.36 7.78
C VAL A 15 0.79 -3.35 6.79
N LEU A 16 -0.07 -2.86 5.89
CA LEU A 16 -0.54 -3.59 4.73
C LEU A 16 0.32 -3.20 3.53
N LEU A 17 0.83 -4.21 2.83
CA LEU A 17 1.65 -4.02 1.63
C LEU A 17 0.84 -4.41 0.41
N ASN A 18 0.73 -3.49 -0.55
CA ASN A 18 0.02 -3.74 -1.80
C ASN A 18 0.77 -3.22 -3.02
N ASP A 19 0.40 -3.75 -4.18
CA ASP A 19 0.81 -3.17 -5.46
C ASP A 19 -0.02 -1.92 -5.77
N LYS A 20 0.62 -0.78 -6.04
CA LYS A 20 -0.09 0.46 -6.36
C LYS A 20 -1.00 0.29 -7.57
N PHE A 21 -0.58 -0.48 -8.57
CA PHE A 21 -1.39 -0.72 -9.76
C PHE A 21 -2.74 -1.39 -9.45
N ASN A 22 -2.78 -2.25 -8.42
CA ASN A 22 -3.98 -3.01 -8.07
C ASN A 22 -4.90 -2.24 -7.12
N CYS A 23 -4.36 -1.28 -6.36
CA CYS A 23 -5.11 -0.55 -5.34
C CYS A 23 -5.57 0.83 -5.77
N VAL A 24 -5.01 1.43 -6.83
CA VAL A 24 -5.51 2.71 -7.35
C VAL A 24 -6.83 2.50 -8.10
N SER A 25 -7.79 3.41 -7.90
CA SER A 25 -9.09 3.36 -8.57
C SER A 25 -8.98 3.29 -10.10
N LYS A 26 -9.78 2.40 -10.72
CA LYS A 26 -9.85 2.23 -12.19
C LYS A 26 -10.20 3.53 -12.92
N VAL A 27 -10.99 4.41 -12.30
CA VAL A 27 -11.35 5.73 -12.86
C VAL A 27 -10.09 6.59 -13.01
N HIS A 28 -9.17 6.51 -12.05
CA HIS A 28 -7.91 7.26 -12.07
C HIS A 28 -6.91 6.67 -13.05
N LEU A 29 -6.87 5.33 -13.17
CA LEU A 29 -6.04 4.63 -14.15
C LEU A 29 -6.45 4.92 -15.61
N ALA A 30 -7.75 5.10 -15.86
CA ALA A 30 -8.28 5.37 -17.20
C ALA A 30 -7.95 6.79 -17.72
N TYR A 31 -7.67 7.74 -16.81
CA TYR A 31 -7.39 9.13 -17.19
C TYR A 31 -5.99 9.31 -17.78
N ASP A 32 -5.00 8.55 -17.28
CA ASP A 32 -3.61 8.59 -17.75
C ASP A 32 -2.99 7.18 -17.77
N PRO A 33 -3.13 6.45 -18.91
CA PRO A 33 -2.62 5.09 -19.05
C PRO A 33 -1.09 5.00 -18.97
N VAL A 34 -0.38 6.05 -19.40
CA VAL A 34 1.10 6.08 -19.37
C VAL A 34 1.58 6.15 -17.94
N ARG A 35 0.98 7.03 -17.12
CA ARG A 35 1.24 7.09 -15.69
C ARG A 35 0.80 5.83 -14.97
N ALA A 36 -0.34 5.24 -15.35
CA ALA A 36 -0.84 3.99 -14.76
C ALA A 36 0.17 2.84 -14.86
N GLU A 37 0.84 2.67 -16.00
CA GLU A 37 1.87 1.63 -16.15
C GLU A 37 3.06 1.83 -15.19
N THR A 38 3.38 3.08 -14.83
CA THR A 38 4.46 3.34 -13.85
C THR A 38 4.12 2.82 -12.46
N PHE A 39 2.85 2.72 -12.09
CA PHE A 39 2.41 2.26 -10.76
C PHE A 39 2.79 0.81 -10.47
N ARG A 40 3.01 -0.02 -11.49
CA ARG A 40 3.55 -1.39 -11.30
C ARG A 40 4.89 -1.37 -10.59
N ASN A 41 5.65 -0.29 -10.71
CA ASN A 41 6.94 -0.10 -10.04
C ASN A 41 6.80 0.45 -8.61
N TYR A 42 5.59 0.60 -8.07
CA TYR A 42 5.38 1.15 -6.73
C TYR A 42 4.63 0.16 -5.84
N ALA A 43 4.99 0.15 -4.57
CA ALA A 43 4.27 -0.53 -3.51
C ALA A 43 3.64 0.50 -2.57
N ILE A 44 2.43 0.22 -2.12
CA ILE A 44 1.73 0.99 -1.09
C ILE A 44 1.95 0.33 0.26
N PHE A 45 2.29 1.15 1.25
CA PHE A 45 2.48 0.80 2.65
C PHE A 45 1.41 1.53 3.44
N SER A 46 0.29 0.86 3.71
CA SER A 46 -0.82 1.40 4.50
C SER A 46 -0.58 1.08 5.97
N VAL A 47 -0.34 2.11 6.79
CA VAL A 47 -0.10 1.95 8.23
C VAL A 47 -1.43 1.83 8.96
N GLU A 48 -1.94 0.60 9.07
CA GLU A 48 -3.23 0.30 9.72
C GLU A 48 -3.21 0.53 11.24
N LYS A 49 -2.04 0.34 11.85
CA LYS A 49 -1.84 0.54 13.28
C LYS A 49 -0.47 1.12 13.55
N ASN A 50 -0.40 2.11 14.44
CA ASN A 50 0.84 2.65 14.97
C ASN A 50 0.61 3.17 16.40
N ARG A 51 1.14 2.47 17.40
CA ARG A 51 1.01 2.87 18.82
C ARG A 51 1.86 4.10 19.17
N GLY A 52 2.96 4.33 18.45
CA GLY A 52 3.94 5.37 18.75
C GLY A 52 3.82 6.64 17.90
N GLY A 53 2.82 6.73 17.01
CA GLY A 53 2.72 7.83 16.06
C GLY A 53 1.47 7.78 15.18
N PRO A 54 1.47 8.47 14.02
CA PRO A 54 0.34 8.48 13.11
C PRO A 54 0.05 7.09 12.54
N GLY A 55 -1.22 6.68 12.59
CA GLY A 55 -1.76 5.55 11.84
C GLY A 55 -2.70 6.05 10.74
N LEU A 56 -3.28 5.13 9.98
CA LEU A 56 -4.18 5.38 8.86
C LEU A 56 -3.54 6.31 7.81
N VAL A 57 -2.26 6.08 7.52
CA VAL A 57 -1.53 6.80 6.47
C VAL A 57 -1.07 5.84 5.39
N ASP A 58 -1.21 6.26 4.14
CA ASP A 58 -0.75 5.52 2.98
C ASP A 58 0.55 6.14 2.46
N LEU A 59 1.60 5.34 2.47
CA LEU A 59 2.90 5.71 1.92
C LEU A 59 3.15 4.92 0.65
N GLU A 60 3.91 5.49 -0.28
CA GLU A 60 4.37 4.80 -1.47
C GLU A 60 5.88 4.77 -1.59
N PHE A 61 6.37 3.64 -2.09
CA PHE A 61 7.79 3.46 -2.33
C PHE A 61 8.01 2.80 -3.69
N LYS A 62 8.99 3.33 -4.44
CA LYS A 62 9.42 2.72 -5.68
C LYS A 62 10.15 1.41 -5.38
N LYS A 63 9.72 0.34 -6.05
CA LYS A 63 10.35 -0.98 -6.05
C LYS A 63 11.69 -0.89 -6.78
N ASP A 64 12.74 -1.41 -6.14
CA ASP A 64 14.06 -1.62 -6.72
C ASP A 64 14.40 -3.11 -6.60
N PHE A 65 13.57 -3.93 -7.25
CA PHE A 65 13.60 -5.39 -7.09
C PHE A 65 14.81 -6.06 -7.74
N LEU A 66 15.53 -5.38 -8.62
CA LEU A 66 16.85 -5.84 -9.05
C LEU A 66 17.79 -6.05 -7.85
N TYR A 67 17.59 -5.29 -6.78
CA TYR A 67 18.35 -5.38 -5.52
C TYR A 67 17.47 -5.78 -4.33
N TYR A 68 16.29 -6.38 -4.58
CA TYR A 68 15.36 -6.86 -3.55
C TYR A 68 15.01 -5.82 -2.47
N ARG A 69 14.87 -4.54 -2.86
CA ARG A 69 14.62 -3.44 -1.92
C ARG A 69 13.59 -2.44 -2.43
N PHE A 70 13.25 -1.49 -1.56
CA PHE A 70 12.50 -0.29 -1.89
C PHE A 70 13.42 0.93 -1.86
N ASN A 71 13.15 1.95 -2.68
CA ASN A 71 13.79 3.25 -2.56
C ASN A 71 13.32 3.92 -1.25
N PRO A 72 14.21 4.29 -0.33
CA PRO A 72 13.83 4.78 1.00
C PRO A 72 13.23 6.19 1.03
N ILE A 73 13.36 6.98 -0.03
CA ILE A 73 12.89 8.38 -0.02
C ILE A 73 11.35 8.47 0.02
N GLY A 74 10.65 7.52 -0.62
CA GLY A 74 9.20 7.37 -0.55
C GLY A 74 8.36 8.62 -0.81
N GLY A 75 7.06 8.52 -0.53
CA GLY A 75 6.10 9.62 -0.60
C GLY A 75 4.78 9.28 0.08
N ILE A 76 3.90 10.28 0.25
CA ILE A 76 2.50 10.05 0.64
C ILE A 76 1.71 9.73 -0.62
N VAL A 77 0.78 8.79 -0.55
CA VAL A 77 -0.11 8.47 -1.68
C VAL A 77 -1.07 9.64 -1.93
N GLU A 78 -1.04 10.18 -3.15
CA GLU A 78 -1.96 11.25 -3.56
C GLU A 78 -3.19 10.71 -4.31
N GLU A 79 -3.08 9.52 -4.89
CA GLU A 79 -4.18 8.89 -5.63
C GLU A 79 -5.24 8.30 -4.70
N ARG A 80 -6.48 8.28 -5.18
CA ARG A 80 -7.55 7.59 -4.49
C ARG A 80 -7.38 6.08 -4.61
N LEU A 81 -7.11 5.45 -3.47
CA LEU A 81 -7.11 3.99 -3.33
C LEU A 81 -8.54 3.44 -3.30
N ILE A 82 -8.70 2.19 -3.70
CA ILE A 82 -9.93 1.43 -3.52
C ILE A 82 -10.04 1.04 -2.04
N ASP A 83 -11.17 1.36 -1.43
CA ASP A 83 -11.46 1.09 -0.02
C ASP A 83 -11.88 -0.38 0.22
N GLU A 84 -12.20 -1.09 -0.87
CA GLU A 84 -12.65 -2.47 -0.80
C GLU A 84 -11.45 -3.40 -0.64
N ARG A 85 -11.41 -4.11 0.50
CA ARG A 85 -10.63 -5.35 0.63
C ARG A 85 -10.99 -6.24 -0.55
N VAL A 86 -10.09 -6.33 -1.53
CA VAL A 86 -10.24 -7.25 -2.65
C VAL A 86 -10.10 -8.67 -2.09
N TYR A 87 -11.23 -9.25 -1.68
CA TYR A 87 -11.31 -10.68 -1.43
C TYR A 87 -11.23 -11.35 -2.79
N THR A 88 -10.06 -11.93 -3.11
CA THR A 88 -9.98 -12.91 -4.20
C THR A 88 -10.48 -14.22 -3.61
N GLU A 89 -11.56 -14.76 -4.19
CA GLU A 89 -12.13 -16.07 -3.85
C GLU A 89 -11.11 -17.21 -4.04
#